data_AF-C1BZ89-F1
#
_entry.id   AF-C1BZ89-F1
#
_cell.length_a   1.000
_cell.length_b   1.000
_cell.length_c   1.000
_cell.angle_alpha   90.00
_cell.angle_beta   90.00
_cell.angle_gamma   90.00
#
_symmetry.space_group_name_H-M   'P 1'
#
loop_
_entity.id
_entity.type
_entity.pdbx_description
1 polymer ?
#
loop_
_entity_poly.entity_id
_entity_poly.type
_entity_poly.pdbx_seq_one_letter_code
_entity_poly.pdbx_strand_id
1 'polypeptide(L)'
;MTSSNCGVTTLRLDSQTERASVHLLPCEIEYDGAAEVSQFFTATIKDRKHEKTVSFRGRGLKGQEVICPQGYSGLVLREVNKPGSDQEDRNVKVSSVFQKFTYWNLETLPNSDDGIVMAMAWPDLADAIHGPVDD
;
A
#
# COMPACT_ATOMS: atom_id res chain seq x y z
N MET A 1 -20.56 31.08 -3.00
CA MET A 1 -20.44 30.18 -1.84
C MET A 1 -20.47 28.76 -2.36
N THR A 2 -19.31 28.20 -2.72
CA THR A 2 -19.21 26.79 -3.12
C THR A 2 -19.12 25.99 -1.83
N SER A 3 -20.19 25.27 -1.49
CA SER A 3 -20.19 24.29 -0.41
C SER A 3 -19.20 23.20 -0.78
N SER A 4 -18.03 23.20 -0.14
CA SER A 4 -17.14 22.05 -0.17
C SER A 4 -17.82 20.94 0.60
N ASN A 5 -18.39 19.96 -0.10
CA ASN A 5 -18.87 18.72 0.53
C ASN A 5 -17.64 17.97 1.08
N CYS A 6 -17.30 18.24 2.33
CA CYS A 6 -16.34 17.44 3.08
C CYS A 6 -17.05 16.14 3.49
N GLY A 7 -17.05 15.15 2.61
CA GLY A 7 -17.53 13.82 2.93
C GLY A 7 -16.58 13.18 3.94
N VAL A 8 -17.04 12.99 5.18
CA VAL A 8 -16.30 12.24 6.19
C VAL A 8 -16.53 10.75 5.96
N THR A 9 -15.54 10.05 5.40
CA THR A 9 -15.59 8.59 5.28
C THR A 9 -15.19 7.97 6.62
N THR A 10 -16.15 7.41 7.35
CA THR A 10 -15.87 6.69 8.60
C THR A 10 -15.44 5.26 8.29
N LEU A 11 -14.18 4.92 8.56
CA LEU A 11 -13.67 3.55 8.46
C LEU A 11 -13.74 2.88 9.83
N ARG A 12 -14.32 1.68 9.90
CA ARG A 12 -14.28 0.84 11.11
C ARG A 12 -13.29 -0.30 10.89
N LEU A 13 -12.30 -0.40 11.77
CA LEU A 13 -11.46 -1.58 11.88
C LEU A 13 -12.13 -2.55 12.84
N ASP A 14 -12.32 -3.79 12.39
CA ASP A 14 -12.79 -4.86 13.24
C ASP A 14 -11.57 -5.53 13.91
N SER A 15 -11.74 -5.99 15.15
CA SER A 15 -10.65 -6.64 15.91
C SER A 15 -10.06 -7.89 15.23
N GLN A 16 -10.75 -8.44 14.22
CA GLN A 16 -10.36 -9.60 13.43
C GLN A 16 -9.82 -9.24 12.04
N THR A 17 -9.56 -7.97 11.72
CA THR A 17 -9.03 -7.59 10.40
C THR A 17 -7.69 -8.27 10.12
N GLU A 18 -7.64 -8.99 9.00
CA GLU A 18 -6.48 -9.78 8.60
C GLU A 18 -5.25 -8.90 8.30
N ARG A 19 -4.05 -9.44 8.54
CA ARG A 19 -2.79 -8.80 8.14
C ARG A 19 -2.40 -9.25 6.74
N ALA A 20 -2.30 -8.31 5.81
CA ALA A 20 -1.89 -8.60 4.44
C ALA A 20 -0.37 -8.58 4.27
N SER A 21 0.14 -9.51 3.45
CA SER A 21 1.48 -9.39 2.84
C SER A 21 1.35 -8.65 1.52
N VAL A 22 1.90 -7.44 1.45
CA VAL A 22 1.77 -6.55 0.29
C VAL A 22 3.10 -6.46 -0.46
N HIS A 23 3.04 -6.56 -1.79
CA HIS A 23 4.18 -6.45 -2.68
C HIS A 23 3.90 -5.40 -3.77
N LEU A 24 4.78 -4.41 -3.91
CA LEU A 24 4.75 -3.45 -5.00
C LEU A 24 5.76 -3.88 -6.07
N LEU A 25 5.26 -4.30 -7.23
CA LEU A 25 6.08 -4.80 -8.35
C LEU A 25 6.47 -3.67 -9.31
N PRO A 26 7.63 -3.75 -9.99
CA PRO A 26 8.06 -2.78 -10.99
C PRO A 26 7.45 -3.10 -12.36
N CYS A 27 6.17 -3.46 -12.40
CA CYS A 27 5.43 -3.75 -13.61
C CYS A 27 3.92 -3.63 -13.38
N GLU A 28 3.20 -3.46 -14.47
CA GLU A 28 1.75 -3.51 -14.50
C GLU A 28 1.27 -4.92 -14.86
N ILE A 29 0.22 -5.37 -14.19
CA ILE A 29 -0.46 -6.64 -14.46
C ILE A 29 -1.91 -6.27 -14.76
N GLU A 30 -2.35 -6.48 -16.01
CA GLU A 30 -3.71 -6.12 -16.45
C GLU A 30 -4.81 -6.93 -15.75
N TYR A 31 -4.47 -8.14 -15.27
CA TYR A 31 -5.41 -8.99 -14.55
C TYR A 31 -5.60 -8.51 -13.11
N ASP A 32 -6.82 -8.11 -12.79
CA ASP A 32 -7.26 -7.77 -11.43
C ASP A 32 -8.14 -8.88 -10.85
N GLY A 33 -7.56 -9.72 -9.99
CA GLY A 33 -8.24 -10.88 -9.43
C GLY A 33 -7.33 -11.74 -8.56
N ALA A 34 -7.82 -12.93 -8.21
CA ALA A 34 -7.09 -13.88 -7.38
C ALA A 34 -5.86 -14.44 -8.11
N ALA A 35 -4.75 -14.58 -7.38
CA ALA A 35 -3.52 -15.16 -7.87
C ALA A 35 -2.87 -16.05 -6.81
N GLU A 36 -2.23 -17.14 -7.24
CA GLU A 36 -1.52 -18.10 -6.38
C GLU A 36 -0.15 -17.57 -5.92
N VAL A 37 -0.14 -16.39 -5.27
CA VAL A 37 1.07 -15.65 -4.88
C VAL A 37 1.93 -16.48 -3.93
N SER A 38 1.31 -17.14 -2.95
CA SER A 38 2.04 -17.95 -1.97
C SER A 38 2.82 -19.08 -2.61
N GLN A 39 2.24 -19.74 -3.62
CA GLN A 39 2.83 -20.88 -4.29
C GLN A 39 3.96 -20.47 -5.25
N PHE A 40 3.77 -19.42 -6.05
CA PHE A 40 4.71 -19.09 -7.13
C PHE A 40 5.68 -17.97 -6.78
N PHE A 41 5.23 -16.96 -6.03
CA PHE A 41 6.03 -15.78 -5.73
C PHE A 41 6.66 -15.90 -4.35
N THR A 42 5.87 -15.98 -3.28
CA THR A 42 6.37 -15.95 -1.90
C THR A 42 7.31 -17.12 -1.61
N ALA A 43 6.97 -18.34 -2.07
CA ALA A 43 7.80 -19.52 -1.87
C ALA A 43 9.19 -19.43 -2.54
N THR A 44 9.39 -18.53 -3.50
CA THR A 44 10.66 -18.40 -4.24
C THR A 44 11.48 -17.18 -3.83
N ILE A 45 10.98 -16.36 -2.89
CA ILE A 45 11.72 -15.24 -2.32
C ILE A 45 12.93 -15.77 -1.54
N LYS A 46 14.11 -15.25 -1.87
CA LYS A 46 15.34 -15.46 -1.11
C LYS A 46 15.64 -14.21 -0.30
N ASP A 47 15.74 -14.36 1.01
CA ASP A 47 16.05 -13.27 1.93
C ASP A 47 17.50 -13.42 2.44
N ARG A 48 18.34 -12.43 2.16
CA ARG A 48 19.75 -12.39 2.59
C ARG A 48 20.09 -11.01 3.10
N LYS A 49 20.35 -10.88 4.40
CA LYS A 49 20.92 -9.66 5.01
C LYS A 49 20.22 -8.36 4.56
N HIS A 50 18.87 -8.33 4.61
CA HIS A 50 18.01 -7.19 4.22
C HIS A 50 17.84 -6.96 2.71
N GLU A 51 18.45 -7.79 1.86
CA GLU A 51 18.16 -7.85 0.44
C GLU A 51 17.25 -9.05 0.16
N LYS A 52 16.07 -8.78 -0.40
CA LYS A 52 15.19 -9.82 -0.93
C LYS A 52 15.41 -9.95 -2.41
N THR A 53 15.40 -11.18 -2.92
CA THR A 53 15.47 -11.44 -4.37
C THR A 53 14.41 -12.46 -4.77
N VAL A 54 13.82 -12.29 -5.94
CA VAL A 54 12.81 -13.20 -6.50
C VAL A 54 12.84 -13.12 -8.02
N SER A 55 12.26 -14.09 -8.71
CA SER A 55 12.02 -13.99 -10.16
C SER A 55 10.54 -13.85 -10.43
N PHE A 56 10.18 -12.89 -11.28
CA PHE A 56 8.82 -12.75 -11.78
C PHE A 56 8.84 -12.75 -13.30
N ARG A 57 8.09 -13.67 -13.92
CA ARG A 57 8.08 -13.87 -15.38
C ARG A 57 9.49 -14.04 -16.00
N GLY A 58 10.39 -14.71 -15.27
CA GLY A 58 11.77 -14.95 -15.69
C GLY A 58 12.73 -13.78 -15.47
N ARG A 59 12.26 -12.65 -14.93
CA ARG A 59 13.10 -11.47 -14.66
C ARG A 59 13.44 -11.40 -13.18
N GLY A 60 14.72 -11.14 -12.89
CA GLY A 60 15.20 -10.98 -11.52
C GLY A 60 14.76 -9.65 -10.91
N LEU A 61 14.14 -9.73 -9.74
CA LEU A 61 13.75 -8.57 -8.94
C LEU A 61 14.58 -8.53 -7.65
N LYS A 62 14.90 -7.32 -7.22
CA LYS A 62 15.51 -7.05 -5.92
C LYS A 62 14.55 -6.22 -5.09
N GLY A 63 14.39 -6.56 -3.83
CA GLY A 63 13.36 -5.99 -2.98
C GLY A 63 13.86 -5.64 -1.60
N GLN A 64 13.17 -4.67 -1.01
CA GLN A 64 13.41 -4.19 0.33
C GLN A 64 12.06 -3.98 1.03
N GLU A 65 12.02 -4.19 2.34
CA GLU A 65 10.85 -3.84 3.13
C GLU A 65 10.80 -2.32 3.33
N VAL A 66 9.64 -1.75 3.01
CA VAL A 66 9.29 -0.36 3.30
C VAL A 66 8.28 -0.37 4.43
N ILE A 67 8.57 0.37 5.49
CA ILE A 67 7.75 0.45 6.70
C ILE A 67 6.80 1.65 6.54
N CYS A 68 5.56 1.50 6.99
CA CYS A 68 4.64 2.63 7.06
C CYS A 68 5.19 3.73 8.00
N PRO A 69 4.95 5.02 7.71
CA PRO A 69 5.40 6.11 8.56
C PRO A 69 4.88 6.01 10.00
N GLN A 70 5.62 6.57 10.96
CA GLN A 70 5.26 6.46 12.37
C GLN A 70 3.87 7.07 12.64
N GLY A 71 3.02 6.33 13.35
CA GLY A 71 1.64 6.76 13.61
C GLY A 71 0.66 6.45 12.47
N TYR A 72 1.13 5.91 11.35
CA TYR A 72 0.29 5.51 10.21
C TYR A 72 0.13 3.99 10.13
N SER A 73 -0.88 3.54 9.41
CA SER A 73 -1.09 2.13 9.07
C SER A 73 -1.65 2.01 7.67
N GLY A 74 -1.18 1.01 6.93
CA GLY A 74 -1.69 0.69 5.60
C GLY A 74 -3.02 -0.05 5.70
N LEU A 75 -4.01 0.38 4.90
CA LEU A 75 -5.32 -0.24 4.80
C LEU A 75 -5.56 -0.70 3.36
N VAL A 76 -6.08 -1.92 3.20
CA VAL A 76 -6.66 -2.39 1.93
C VAL A 76 -8.17 -2.23 2.05
N LEU A 77 -8.75 -1.45 1.15
CA LEU A 77 -10.18 -1.16 1.12
C LEU A 77 -10.82 -1.95 -0.03
N ARG A 78 -11.99 -2.52 0.24
CA ARG A 78 -12.83 -3.18 -0.77
C ARG A 78 -14.19 -2.53 -0.81
N GLU A 79 -14.64 -2.20 -2.01
CA GLU A 79 -16.01 -1.73 -2.24
C GLU A 79 -17.00 -2.88 -2.04
N VAL A 80 -18.03 -2.64 -1.23
CA VAL A 80 -19.00 -3.68 -0.82
C VAL A 80 -20.05 -3.89 -1.89
N ASN A 81 -20.53 -2.79 -2.47
CA ASN A 81 -21.54 -2.75 -3.52
C ASN A 81 -21.06 -1.79 -4.59
N LYS A 82 -21.14 -2.19 -5.86
CA LYS A 82 -20.92 -1.27 -6.97
C LYS A 82 -22.13 -0.34 -7.07
N PRO A 83 -21.97 0.99 -7.01
CA PRO A 83 -23.09 1.92 -7.12
C PRO A 83 -23.85 1.68 -8.42
N GLY A 84 -25.18 1.63 -8.35
CA GLY A 84 -26.04 1.52 -9.54
C GLY A 84 -26.08 2.81 -10.36
N SER A 85 -25.71 3.94 -9.73
CA SER A 85 -25.63 5.27 -10.35
C SER A 85 -24.65 6.18 -9.59
N ASP A 86 -24.25 7.29 -10.21
CA ASP A 86 -23.34 8.29 -9.60
C ASP A 86 -23.95 9.07 -8.42
N GLN A 87 -25.24 8.86 -8.12
CA GLN A 87 -25.94 9.49 -7.00
C GLN A 87 -25.94 8.64 -5.72
N GLU A 88 -25.47 7.39 -5.80
CA GLU A 88 -25.40 6.50 -4.64
C GLU A 88 -24.06 6.64 -3.90
N ASP A 89 -24.12 6.65 -2.57
CA ASP A 89 -22.93 6.68 -1.73
C ASP A 89 -22.11 5.39 -1.87
N ARG A 90 -20.81 5.57 -2.13
CA ARG A 90 -19.85 4.46 -2.20
C ARG A 90 -19.57 3.91 -0.82
N ASN A 91 -19.82 2.61 -0.66
CA ASN A 91 -19.59 1.90 0.60
C ASN A 91 -18.33 1.04 0.49
N VAL A 92 -17.30 1.39 1.25
CA VAL A 92 -16.04 0.63 1.34
C VAL A 92 -15.87 0.01 2.73
N LYS A 93 -15.24 -1.16 2.79
CA LYS A 93 -14.84 -1.83 4.03
C LYS A 93 -13.35 -2.08 4.04
N VAL A 94 -12.76 -2.10 5.24
CA VAL A 94 -11.38 -2.55 5.42
C VAL A 94 -11.34 -4.06 5.26
N SER A 95 -10.62 -4.56 4.25
CA SER A 95 -10.43 -6.00 4.07
C SER A 95 -9.23 -6.51 4.86
N SER A 96 -8.17 -5.72 4.93
CA SER A 96 -6.93 -6.09 5.60
C SER A 96 -6.09 -4.87 5.97
N VAL A 97 -5.17 -5.05 6.90
CA VAL A 97 -4.23 -4.03 7.38
C VAL A 97 -2.78 -4.48 7.11
N PHE A 98 -1.87 -3.54 6.95
CA PHE A 98 -0.43 -3.82 6.86
C PHE A 98 0.38 -2.69 7.51
N GLN A 99 1.53 -3.01 8.10
CA GLN A 99 2.47 -2.03 8.66
C GLN A 99 3.75 -1.88 7.85
N LYS A 100 3.89 -2.74 6.84
CA LYS A 100 5.01 -2.73 5.91
C LYS A 100 4.58 -3.42 4.62
N PHE A 101 5.28 -3.11 3.54
CA PHE A 101 5.15 -3.80 2.27
C PHE A 101 6.54 -4.04 1.69
N THR A 102 6.68 -4.99 0.77
CA THR A 102 7.93 -5.17 0.03
C THR A 102 7.86 -4.38 -1.26
N TYR A 103 8.76 -3.43 -1.45
CA TYR A 103 8.96 -2.77 -2.73
C TYR A 103 10.01 -3.54 -3.52
N TRP A 104 9.71 -3.82 -4.78
CA TRP A 104 10.57 -4.54 -5.71
C TRP A 104 11.00 -3.62 -6.84
N ASN A 105 12.29 -3.62 -7.15
CA ASN A 105 12.87 -2.96 -8.30
C ASN A 105 13.48 -3.99 -9.26
N LEU A 106 13.66 -3.60 -10.51
CA LEU A 106 14.24 -4.43 -11.55
C LEU A 106 15.76 -4.32 -11.50
N GLU A 107 16.44 -5.44 -11.18
CA GLU A 107 17.91 -5.61 -11.22
C GLU A 107 18.74 -4.74 -10.25
N THR A 108 18.26 -3.55 -9.87
CA THR A 108 18.86 -2.63 -8.88
C THR A 108 18.19 -2.78 -7.53
N LEU A 109 18.91 -2.47 -6.45
CA LEU A 109 18.30 -2.42 -5.13
C LEU A 109 17.43 -1.17 -5.01
N PRO A 110 16.26 -1.29 -4.36
CA PRO A 110 15.56 -0.12 -3.84
C PRO A 110 16.50 0.79 -3.05
N ASN A 111 16.31 2.10 -3.18
CA ASN A 111 17.10 3.12 -2.50
C ASN A 111 16.25 4.35 -2.16
N SER A 112 16.88 5.37 -1.56
CA SER A 112 16.20 6.58 -1.09
C SER A 112 15.61 7.45 -2.19
N ASP A 113 16.08 7.31 -3.43
CA ASP A 113 15.67 8.16 -4.56
C ASP A 113 14.47 7.56 -5.30
N ASP A 114 14.05 6.34 -4.93
CA ASP A 114 12.83 5.73 -5.46
C ASP A 114 11.60 6.51 -4.97
N GLY A 115 10.73 6.90 -5.90
CA GLY A 115 9.59 7.77 -5.62
C GLY A 115 8.66 7.27 -4.50
N ILE A 116 8.48 5.96 -4.38
CA ILE A 116 7.67 5.39 -3.29
C ILE A 116 8.36 5.52 -1.92
N VAL A 117 9.68 5.43 -1.87
CA VAL A 117 10.47 5.59 -0.64
C VAL A 117 10.45 7.05 -0.22
N MET A 118 10.63 7.97 -1.17
CA MET A 118 10.49 9.41 -0.92
C MET A 118 9.08 9.77 -0.45
N ALA A 119 8.03 9.17 -1.04
CA ALA A 119 6.64 9.43 -0.66
C ALA A 119 6.34 9.06 0.80
N MET A 120 7.07 8.10 1.39
CA MET A 120 6.89 7.76 2.81
C MET A 120 7.34 8.87 3.76
N ALA A 121 8.13 9.85 3.31
CA ALA A 121 8.50 11.03 4.12
C ALA A 121 7.43 12.14 4.09
N TRP A 122 6.45 12.05 3.17
CA TRP A 122 5.42 13.09 3.02
C TRP A 122 4.57 13.32 4.28
N PRO A 123 4.13 12.29 5.03
CA PRO A 123 3.27 12.51 6.19
C PRO A 123 3.89 13.40 7.27
N ASP A 124 5.18 13.24 7.56
CA ASP A 124 5.90 14.09 8.52
C ASP A 124 5.94 15.56 8.05
N LEU A 125 6.14 15.77 6.75
CA LEU A 125 6.13 17.11 6.15
C LEU A 125 4.72 17.72 6.15
N ALA A 126 3.69 16.92 5.88
CA ALA A 126 2.30 17.35 5.90
C ALA A 126 1.87 17.79 7.31
N ASP A 127 2.29 17.06 8.35
CA ASP A 127 2.03 17.42 9.75
C ASP A 127 2.66 18.76 10.11
N ALA A 128 3.91 19.00 9.69
CA ALA A 128 4.58 20.29 9.91
C ALA A 128 3.91 21.48 9.19
N ILE A 129 3.34 21.26 8.00
CA ILE A 129 2.67 22.32 7.21
C ILE A 129 1.27 22.62 7.75
N HIS A 130 0.54 21.58 8.16
CA HIS A 130 -0.88 21.67 8.54
C HIS A 130 -1.13 21.66 10.04
N GLY A 131 -0.07 21.55 10.84
CA GLY A 131 -0.12 21.65 12.29
C GLY A 131 -0.67 23.02 12.76
N PRO A 132 -1.22 23.08 13.98
CA PRO A 132 -1.68 24.34 14.56
C PRO A 132 -0.51 25.33 14.69
N VAL A 133 -0.79 26.63 14.54
CA VAL A 133 0.19 27.69 14.84
C VAL A 133 0.07 28.02 16.33
N ASP A 134 1.20 27.97 17.05
CA ASP A 134 1.26 28.45 18.43
C ASP A 134 1.00 29.97 18.48
N ASP A 135 0.20 30.42 19.45
CA ASP A 135 -0.13 31.85 19.69
C ASP A 135 1.06 32.66 20.24
#